data_AF-A0A944UNU7-F1
#
_entry.id   AF-A0A944UNU7-F1
#
_cell.length_a   1.000
_cell.length_b   1.000
_cell.length_c   1.000
_cell.angle_alpha   90.00
_cell.angle_beta   90.00
_cell.angle_gamma   90.00
#
_symmetry.space_group_name_H-M   'P 1'
#
loop_
_entity.id
_entity.type
_entity.pdbx_description
1 polymer ?
#
loop_
_entity_poly.entity_id
_entity_poly.type
_entity_poly.pdbx_seq_one_letter_code
_entity_poly.pdbx_strand_id
1 'polypeptide(L)'
;MLTTGFKLWFGSCAAALSAAVFAGYTSGGTETGPISLGWKGGVGNHVTYVLFVTAAAVFGLLGIIAIAFRDADSESVAEVLGVDTAPPAQTQVGSSIWPVLGALGVATLVIGLVVSSALFVVGLLVLVAVSLEWTMNNWSERATGDPEVNRELRERLLRPIEIPILALVGIGVLVLAMSRVLLASSVNGAVLVAGVVGVCVFGAAFLFSRRPNIPRRVVSTVLIVSCVAVLAAGIVAAATGEREFHQQGGGSGGDHVEVGE
;
A
#
# COMPACT_ATOMS: atom_id res chain seq x y z
N MET A 1 -20.00 11.93 31.57
CA MET A 1 -19.66 10.68 32.29
C MET A 1 -18.34 10.14 31.73
N LEU A 2 -17.54 9.40 32.51
CA LEU A 2 -16.29 8.80 32.01
C LEU A 2 -16.62 7.49 31.28
N THR A 3 -16.32 7.44 29.98
CA THR A 3 -16.63 6.29 29.12
C THR A 3 -15.83 5.05 29.53
N THR A 4 -16.32 3.87 29.18
CA THR A 4 -15.62 2.60 29.44
C THR A 4 -14.24 2.57 28.78
N GLY A 5 -14.13 3.11 27.56
CA GLY A 5 -12.84 3.26 26.87
C GLY A 5 -11.85 4.15 27.61
N PHE A 6 -12.30 5.28 28.15
CA PHE A 6 -11.44 6.13 28.98
C PHE A 6 -10.89 5.38 30.19
N LYS A 7 -11.75 4.64 30.91
CA LYS A 7 -11.34 3.87 32.10
C LYS A 7 -10.28 2.83 31.78
N LEU A 8 -10.41 2.12 30.65
CA LEU A 8 -9.44 1.14 30.19
C LEU A 8 -8.08 1.77 29.89
N TRP A 9 -8.05 2.81 29.05
CA TRP A 9 -6.80 3.42 28.61
C TRP A 9 -6.10 4.18 29.73
N PHE A 10 -6.86 4.91 30.54
CA PHE A 10 -6.31 5.62 31.69
C PHE A 10 -5.82 4.64 32.77
N GLY A 11 -6.55 3.54 33.01
CA GLY A 11 -6.09 2.46 33.89
C GLY A 11 -4.80 1.80 33.40
N SER A 12 -4.69 1.56 32.09
CA SER A 12 -3.47 1.01 31.47
C SER A 12 -2.30 1.98 31.55
N CYS A 13 -2.56 3.28 31.40
CA CYS A 13 -1.57 4.34 31.61
C CYS A 13 -1.04 4.35 33.04
N ALA A 14 -1.94 4.33 34.03
CA ALA A 14 -1.56 4.27 35.43
C ALA A 14 -0.73 3.01 35.75
N ALA A 15 -1.17 1.84 35.25
CA ALA A 15 -0.44 0.59 35.39
C ALA A 15 0.96 0.64 34.75
N ALA A 16 1.08 1.23 33.56
CA ALA A 16 2.36 1.39 32.88
C ALA A 16 3.30 2.37 33.59
N LEU A 17 2.79 3.47 34.16
CA LEU A 17 3.58 4.38 35.00
C LEU A 17 4.05 3.69 36.28
N SER A 18 3.18 2.94 36.95
CA SER A 18 3.56 2.14 38.12
C SER A 18 4.63 1.10 37.76
N ALA A 19 4.50 0.44 36.61
CA ALA A 19 5.50 -0.50 36.11
C ALA A 19 6.84 0.18 35.78
N ALA A 20 6.81 1.38 35.19
CA ALA A 20 8.01 2.17 34.91
C ALA A 20 8.75 2.53 36.21
N VAL A 21 8.03 3.04 37.21
CA VAL A 21 8.58 3.41 38.51
C VAL A 21 9.15 2.18 39.22
N PHE A 22 8.39 1.08 39.26
CA PHE A 22 8.83 -0.19 39.84
C PHE A 22 10.10 -0.71 39.16
N ALA A 23 10.07 -0.83 37.82
CA ALA A 23 11.21 -1.29 37.04
C ALA A 23 12.44 -0.40 37.27
N GLY A 24 12.25 0.92 37.28
CA GLY A 24 13.33 1.87 37.53
C GLY A 24 13.99 1.68 38.89
N TYR A 25 13.21 1.54 39.97
CA TYR A 25 13.78 1.28 41.30
C TYR A 25 14.44 -0.10 41.41
N THR A 26 13.80 -1.15 40.87
CA THR A 26 14.37 -2.52 40.94
C THR A 26 15.65 -2.70 40.12
N SER A 27 15.93 -1.80 39.18
CA SER A 27 17.11 -1.83 38.31
C SER A 27 18.19 -0.82 38.72
N GLY A 28 18.15 -0.32 39.96
CA GLY A 28 19.18 0.57 40.51
C GLY A 28 18.96 2.06 40.23
N GLY A 29 17.72 2.47 39.97
CA GLY A 29 17.35 3.88 39.89
C GLY A 29 17.55 4.63 41.20
N THR A 30 17.97 5.88 41.10
CA THR A 30 18.12 6.80 42.24
C THR A 30 16.76 7.21 42.80
N GLU A 31 16.71 7.70 44.05
CA GLU A 31 15.45 8.04 44.74
C GLU A 31 14.48 8.90 43.92
N THR A 32 14.98 9.88 43.16
CA THR A 32 14.15 10.81 42.38
C THR A 32 14.13 10.51 40.89
N GLY A 33 15.02 9.65 40.38
CA GLY A 33 15.16 9.39 38.93
C GLY A 33 13.90 8.80 38.30
N PRO A 34 13.41 7.64 38.75
CA PRO A 34 12.23 6.98 38.17
C PRO A 34 10.92 7.79 38.25
N ILE A 35 10.77 8.69 39.24
CA ILE A 35 9.56 9.53 39.37
C ILE A 35 9.70 10.82 38.57
N SER A 36 10.91 11.38 38.45
CA SER A 36 11.18 12.63 37.72
C SER A 36 11.41 12.44 36.22
N LEU A 37 11.11 11.26 35.66
CA LEU A 37 11.41 10.92 34.26
C LEU A 37 12.91 11.07 33.92
N GLY A 38 13.78 10.86 34.91
CA GLY A 38 15.23 11.04 34.76
C GLY A 38 15.71 12.49 34.78
N TRP A 39 14.85 13.47 35.06
CA TRP A 39 15.25 14.87 35.21
C TRP A 39 16.21 15.06 36.39
N LYS A 40 15.98 14.36 37.50
CA LYS A 40 16.83 14.40 38.69
C LYS A 40 17.23 12.98 39.10
N GLY A 41 18.42 12.57 38.66
CA GLY A 41 19.04 11.29 39.01
C GLY A 41 18.81 10.17 37.96
N GLY A 42 19.46 9.02 38.17
CA GLY A 42 19.39 7.87 37.28
C GLY A 42 18.08 7.08 37.39
N VAL A 43 17.57 6.59 36.26
CA VAL A 43 16.30 5.85 36.16
C VAL A 43 16.47 4.32 36.27
N GLY A 44 17.70 3.82 36.46
CA GLY A 44 18.01 2.39 36.41
C GLY A 44 18.19 1.89 34.98
N ASN A 45 17.58 0.76 34.61
CA ASN A 45 17.64 0.24 33.26
C ASN A 45 16.82 1.10 32.29
N HIS A 46 17.52 1.89 31.47
CA HIS A 46 16.91 2.78 30.49
C HIS A 46 15.99 2.08 29.50
N VAL A 47 16.32 0.86 29.04
CA VAL A 47 15.52 0.17 28.01
C VAL A 47 14.12 -0.15 28.53
N THR A 48 14.04 -0.82 29.69
CA THR A 48 12.76 -1.19 30.30
C THR A 48 12.00 0.05 30.79
N TYR A 49 12.71 1.02 31.37
CA TYR A 49 12.09 2.25 31.86
C TYR A 49 11.44 3.04 30.71
N VAL A 50 12.18 3.29 29.63
CA VAL A 50 11.67 4.03 28.46
C VAL A 50 10.51 3.27 27.82
N LEU A 51 10.59 1.94 27.69
CA LEU A 51 9.48 1.14 27.15
C LEU A 51 8.17 1.38 27.90
N PHE A 52 8.18 1.33 29.23
CA PHE A 52 6.98 1.54 30.04
C PHE A 52 6.52 3.00 30.04
N VAL A 53 7.44 3.97 30.04
CA VAL A 53 7.09 5.40 29.91
C VAL A 53 6.46 5.69 28.55
N THR A 54 6.98 5.12 27.47
CA THR A 54 6.39 5.26 26.13
C THR A 54 5.02 4.58 26.08
N ALA A 55 4.87 3.38 26.64
CA ALA A 55 3.57 2.71 26.73
C ALA A 55 2.56 3.56 27.53
N ALA A 56 2.97 4.12 28.66
CA ALA A 56 2.15 5.05 29.44
C ALA A 56 1.74 6.28 28.64
N ALA A 57 2.66 6.89 27.90
CA ALA A 57 2.36 8.04 27.05
C ALA A 57 1.33 7.68 25.96
N VAL A 58 1.49 6.53 25.31
CA VAL A 58 0.53 6.02 24.30
C VAL A 58 -0.84 5.77 24.92
N PHE A 59 -0.90 5.08 26.06
CA PHE A 59 -2.18 4.82 26.75
C PHE A 59 -2.83 6.11 27.25
N GLY A 60 -2.05 7.05 27.76
CA GLY A 60 -2.54 8.37 28.16
C GLY A 60 -3.13 9.13 26.98
N LEU A 61 -2.43 9.14 25.83
CA LEU A 61 -2.93 9.74 24.60
C LEU A 61 -4.23 9.08 24.13
N LEU A 62 -4.29 7.75 24.12
CA LEU A 62 -5.52 7.02 23.77
C LEU A 62 -6.67 7.33 24.74
N GLY A 63 -6.38 7.50 26.04
CA GLY A 63 -7.37 7.93 27.03
C GLY A 63 -7.90 9.34 26.75
N ILE A 64 -7.01 10.28 26.40
CA ILE A 64 -7.38 11.65 26.01
C ILE A 64 -8.24 11.64 24.74
N ILE A 65 -7.86 10.85 23.73
CA ILE A 65 -8.64 10.70 22.48
C ILE A 65 -10.02 10.11 22.80
N ALA A 66 -10.10 9.08 23.65
CA ALA A 66 -11.35 8.42 24.00
C ALA A 66 -12.36 9.37 24.68
N ILE A 67 -11.88 10.33 25.49
CA ILE A 67 -12.75 11.33 26.12
C ILE A 67 -13.03 12.55 25.23
N ALA A 68 -12.07 12.93 24.37
CA ALA A 68 -12.21 14.09 23.49
C ALA A 68 -13.22 13.84 22.37
N PHE A 69 -13.19 12.65 21.75
CA PHE A 69 -14.04 12.36 20.60
C PHE A 69 -15.32 11.63 20.96
N ARG A 70 -15.33 10.76 21.98
CA ARG A 70 -16.48 9.91 22.39
C ARG A 70 -17.17 9.11 21.26
N ASP A 71 -16.63 9.12 20.04
CA ASP A 71 -17.26 8.69 18.78
C ASP A 71 -17.46 7.16 18.67
N ALA A 72 -16.92 6.41 19.63
CA ALA A 72 -17.07 4.95 19.72
C ALA A 72 -17.83 4.48 20.97
N ASP A 73 -18.42 5.41 21.74
CA ASP A 73 -19.10 5.07 23.00
C ASP A 73 -20.59 4.87 22.77
N SER A 74 -21.04 3.62 22.87
CA SER A 74 -22.43 3.23 22.62
C SER A 74 -23.44 3.89 23.57
N GLU A 75 -23.01 4.17 24.80
CA GLU A 75 -23.82 4.85 25.82
C GLU A 75 -23.97 6.35 25.49
N SER A 76 -22.89 7.00 25.04
CA SER A 76 -22.95 8.38 24.53
C SER A 76 -23.88 8.53 23.32
N VAL A 77 -23.89 7.54 22.41
CA VAL A 77 -24.82 7.54 21.26
C VAL A 77 -26.28 7.37 21.74
N ALA A 78 -26.52 6.49 22.72
CA ALA A 78 -27.84 6.30 23.31
C ALA A 78 -28.36 7.58 24.00
N GLU A 79 -27.48 8.27 24.74
CA GLU A 79 -27.74 9.57 25.39
C GLU A 79 -28.16 10.64 24.38
N VAL A 80 -27.44 10.77 23.25
CA VAL A 80 -27.78 11.74 22.19
C VAL A 80 -29.10 11.41 21.51
N LEU A 81 -29.39 10.13 21.30
CA LEU A 81 -30.62 9.66 20.66
C LEU A 81 -31.82 9.61 21.62
N GLY A 82 -31.61 9.81 22.92
CA GLY A 82 -32.66 9.74 23.94
C GLY A 82 -33.27 8.34 24.08
N VAL A 83 -32.48 7.29 23.81
CA VAL A 83 -32.90 5.89 23.91
C VAL A 83 -32.26 5.21 25.11
N ASP A 84 -33.02 4.36 25.80
CA ASP A 84 -32.53 3.66 27.00
C ASP A 84 -31.49 2.58 26.69
N THR A 85 -31.42 2.12 25.44
CA THR A 85 -30.51 1.08 24.99
C THR A 85 -29.71 1.55 23.80
N ALA A 86 -28.40 1.25 23.82
CA ALA A 86 -27.52 1.49 22.68
C ALA A 86 -28.10 0.92 21.38
N PRO A 87 -28.11 1.70 20.27
CA PRO A 87 -28.48 1.18 18.97
C PRO A 87 -27.62 -0.04 18.60
N PRO A 88 -28.14 -0.98 17.80
CA PRO A 88 -27.35 -2.11 17.33
C PRO A 88 -26.07 -1.61 16.65
N ALA A 89 -24.97 -2.34 16.85
CA ALA A 89 -23.68 -2.02 16.26
C ALA A 89 -23.80 -1.83 14.74
N GLN A 90 -22.92 -1.00 14.18
CA GLN A 90 -22.90 -0.69 12.74
C GLN A 90 -23.05 -1.94 11.88
N THR A 91 -23.74 -1.80 10.75
CA THR A 91 -23.96 -2.86 9.76
C THR A 91 -22.66 -3.61 9.49
N GLN A 92 -22.75 -4.95 9.49
CA GLN A 92 -21.60 -5.82 9.26
C GLN A 92 -20.96 -5.47 7.90
N VAL A 93 -19.73 -4.96 7.95
CA VAL A 93 -18.93 -4.66 6.76
C VAL A 93 -18.61 -5.95 6.01
N GLY A 94 -18.61 -5.87 4.68
CA GLY A 94 -18.38 -7.01 3.81
C GLY A 94 -16.95 -7.56 3.89
N SER A 95 -16.71 -8.71 3.25
CA SER A 95 -15.35 -9.21 3.08
C SER A 95 -14.55 -8.28 2.17
N SER A 96 -13.36 -7.86 2.60
CA SER A 96 -12.46 -6.97 1.86
C SER A 96 -11.15 -7.67 1.50
N ILE A 97 -10.72 -7.55 0.24
CA ILE A 97 -9.43 -8.07 -0.25
C ILE A 97 -8.25 -7.12 0.05
N TRP A 98 -8.55 -5.86 0.34
CA TRP A 98 -7.55 -4.81 0.55
C TRP A 98 -6.54 -5.09 1.67
N PRO A 99 -6.90 -5.70 2.82
CA PRO A 99 -5.92 -6.09 3.84
C PRO A 99 -4.86 -7.06 3.31
N VAL A 100 -5.24 -7.99 2.44
CA VAL A 100 -4.31 -8.96 1.82
C VAL A 100 -3.36 -8.24 0.87
N LEU A 101 -3.88 -7.33 0.04
CA LEU A 101 -3.05 -6.51 -0.84
C LEU A 101 -2.13 -5.58 -0.05
N GLY A 102 -2.61 -5.05 1.08
CA GLY A 102 -1.81 -4.26 2.01
C GLY A 102 -0.66 -5.06 2.60
N ALA A 103 -0.90 -6.30 3.02
CA ALA A 103 0.16 -7.19 3.49
C ALA A 103 1.21 -7.48 2.41
N LEU A 104 0.78 -7.69 1.16
CA LEU A 104 1.70 -7.83 0.02
C LEU A 104 2.50 -6.55 -0.24
N GLY A 105 1.88 -5.39 -0.09
CA GLY A 105 2.56 -4.08 -0.16
C GLY A 105 3.62 -3.92 0.92
N VAL A 106 3.31 -4.28 2.17
CA VAL A 106 4.28 -4.27 3.29
C VAL A 106 5.43 -5.23 3.00
N ALA A 107 5.12 -6.46 2.58
CA ALA A 107 6.14 -7.45 2.24
C ALA A 107 7.08 -6.93 1.14
N THR A 108 6.51 -6.35 0.08
CA THR A 108 7.29 -5.76 -1.04
C THR A 108 8.16 -4.60 -0.56
N LEU A 109 7.62 -3.72 0.29
CA LEU A 109 8.36 -2.60 0.86
C LEU A 109 9.55 -3.07 1.71
N VAL A 110 9.33 -4.05 2.59
CA VAL A 110 10.37 -4.64 3.45
C VAL A 110 11.45 -5.33 2.63
N ILE A 111 11.07 -6.09 1.59
CA ILE A 111 12.03 -6.70 0.65
C ILE A 111 12.83 -5.59 -0.06
N GLY A 112 12.16 -4.50 -0.43
CA GLY A 112 12.79 -3.35 -1.08
C GLY A 112 13.88 -2.66 -0.24
N LEU A 113 13.73 -2.65 1.10
CA LEU A 113 14.77 -2.11 2.00
C LEU A 113 16.11 -2.85 1.88
N VAL A 114 16.09 -4.12 1.44
CA VAL A 114 17.29 -4.96 1.31
C VAL A 114 17.74 -5.08 -0.15
N VAL A 115 16.81 -5.23 -1.09
CA VAL A 115 17.12 -5.59 -2.49
C VAL A 115 17.37 -4.37 -3.37
N SER A 116 16.47 -3.38 -3.37
CA SER A 116 16.62 -2.19 -4.21
C SER A 116 15.64 -1.08 -3.83
N SER A 117 16.09 0.17 -3.97
CA SER A 117 15.25 1.36 -3.76
C SER A 117 14.01 1.38 -4.66
N ALA A 118 14.10 0.83 -5.88
CA ALA A 118 12.96 0.72 -6.78
C ALA A 118 11.84 -0.16 -6.20
N LEU A 119 12.16 -1.35 -5.67
CA LEU A 119 11.18 -2.22 -5.02
C LEU A 119 10.58 -1.59 -3.76
N PHE A 120 11.38 -0.83 -3.01
CA PHE A 120 10.89 -0.08 -1.85
C PHE A 120 9.83 0.95 -2.26
N VAL A 121 10.11 1.74 -3.31
CA VAL A 121 9.16 2.74 -3.85
C VAL A 121 7.90 2.07 -4.37
N VAL A 122 8.02 0.93 -5.08
CA VAL A 122 6.85 0.17 -5.55
C VAL A 122 6.00 -0.29 -4.37
N GLY A 123 6.60 -0.88 -3.33
CA GLY A 123 5.89 -1.28 -2.12
C GLY A 123 5.17 -0.12 -1.45
N LEU A 124 5.82 1.05 -1.36
CA LEU A 124 5.22 2.27 -0.83
C LEU A 124 4.02 2.75 -1.66
N LEU A 125 4.13 2.78 -2.98
CA LEU A 125 3.04 3.16 -3.87
C LEU A 125 1.84 2.20 -3.75
N VAL A 126 2.10 0.89 -3.64
CA VAL A 126 1.06 -0.11 -3.38
C VAL A 126 0.36 0.17 -2.06
N LEU A 127 1.10 0.46 -0.98
CA LEU A 127 0.52 0.79 0.32
C LEU A 127 -0.33 2.06 0.28
N VAL A 128 0.12 3.10 -0.42
CA VAL A 128 -0.66 4.33 -0.61
C VAL A 128 -1.96 4.02 -1.35
N ALA A 129 -1.90 3.29 -2.47
CA ALA A 129 -3.07 2.91 -3.25
C ALA A 129 -4.06 2.07 -2.42
N VAL A 130 -3.56 1.03 -1.74
CA VAL A 130 -4.39 0.18 -0.86
C VAL A 130 -5.01 1.00 0.26
N SER A 131 -4.26 1.91 0.88
CA SER A 131 -4.79 2.72 1.98
C SER A 131 -5.92 3.63 1.51
N LEU A 132 -5.76 4.29 0.35
CA LEU A 132 -6.79 5.14 -0.25
C LEU A 132 -8.04 4.32 -0.62
N GLU A 133 -7.84 3.21 -1.34
CA GLU A 133 -8.91 2.35 -1.81
C GLU A 133 -9.69 1.71 -0.66
N TRP A 134 -8.97 1.20 0.34
CA TRP A 134 -9.56 0.57 1.50
C TRP A 134 -10.30 1.58 2.37
N THR A 135 -9.74 2.78 2.56
CA THR A 135 -10.41 3.88 3.26
C THR A 135 -11.71 4.25 2.55
N MET A 136 -11.66 4.44 1.22
CA MET A 136 -12.84 4.79 0.45
C MET A 136 -13.87 3.66 0.43
N ASN A 137 -13.43 2.39 0.46
CA ASN A 137 -14.32 1.24 0.55
C ASN A 137 -15.07 1.24 1.89
N ASN A 138 -14.33 1.36 2.99
CA ASN A 138 -14.89 1.40 4.34
C ASN A 138 -15.81 2.61 4.55
N TRP A 139 -15.44 3.78 4.00
CA TRP A 139 -16.29 4.97 4.02
C TRP A 139 -17.58 4.72 3.23
N SER A 140 -17.48 4.21 2.01
CA SER A 140 -18.65 4.01 1.15
C SER A 140 -19.64 3.01 1.75
N GLU A 141 -19.15 1.92 2.37
CA GLU A 141 -20.01 0.92 3.02
C GLU A 141 -20.82 1.50 4.19
N ARG A 142 -20.39 2.64 4.74
CA ARG A 142 -21.01 3.30 5.91
C ARG A 142 -21.66 4.63 5.58
N ALA A 143 -21.66 5.06 4.31
CA ALA A 143 -22.15 6.38 3.92
C ALA A 143 -23.67 6.52 4.12
N THR A 144 -24.44 5.45 3.93
CA THR A 144 -25.89 5.37 4.13
C THR A 144 -26.27 3.96 4.59
N GLY A 145 -27.51 3.76 5.06
CA GLY A 145 -28.03 2.43 5.44
C GLY A 145 -28.38 1.50 4.25
N ASP A 146 -28.32 1.99 3.01
CA ASP A 146 -28.65 1.23 1.80
C ASP A 146 -27.37 0.84 1.02
N PRO A 147 -27.07 -0.47 0.89
CA PRO A 147 -25.90 -0.96 0.16
C PRO A 147 -25.87 -0.58 -1.33
N GLU A 148 -27.02 -0.44 -1.99
CA GLU A 148 -27.05 -0.10 -3.43
C GLU A 148 -26.62 1.35 -3.65
N VAL A 149 -27.17 2.26 -2.85
CA VAL A 149 -26.82 3.69 -2.87
C VAL A 149 -25.34 3.90 -2.53
N ASN A 150 -24.83 3.16 -1.54
CA ASN A 150 -23.41 3.20 -1.14
C ASN A 150 -22.48 2.81 -2.29
N ARG A 151 -22.83 1.76 -3.03
CA ARG A 151 -22.05 1.31 -4.20
C ARG A 151 -22.08 2.35 -5.32
N GLU A 152 -23.24 2.94 -5.59
CA GLU A 152 -23.35 4.01 -6.58
C GLU A 152 -22.52 5.24 -6.19
N LEU A 153 -22.54 5.63 -4.92
CA LEU A 153 -21.78 6.79 -4.43
C LEU A 153 -20.27 6.59 -4.61
N ARG A 154 -19.76 5.41 -4.23
CA ARG A 154 -18.36 5.03 -4.50
C ARG A 154 -18.07 5.05 -6.00
N GLU A 155 -18.96 4.44 -6.79
CA GLU A 155 -18.78 4.32 -8.23
C GLU A 155 -18.69 5.68 -8.92
N ARG A 156 -19.56 6.65 -8.53
CA ARG A 156 -19.56 8.01 -9.07
C ARG A 156 -18.31 8.81 -8.68
N LEU A 157 -17.79 8.61 -7.47
CA LEU A 157 -16.63 9.35 -6.98
C LEU A 157 -15.30 8.77 -7.47
N LEU A 158 -15.14 7.45 -7.40
CA LEU A 158 -13.86 6.80 -7.70
C LEU A 158 -13.67 6.48 -9.17
N ARG A 159 -14.67 5.96 -9.88
CA ARG A 159 -14.44 5.49 -11.27
C ARG A 159 -13.85 6.52 -12.22
N PRO A 160 -14.20 7.82 -12.16
CA PRO A 160 -13.59 8.83 -13.02
C PRO A 160 -12.07 8.97 -12.83
N ILE A 161 -11.56 8.61 -11.66
CA ILE A 161 -10.14 8.74 -11.29
C ILE A 161 -9.44 7.37 -11.32
N GLU A 162 -10.09 6.35 -10.77
CA GLU A 162 -9.59 4.97 -10.68
C GLU A 162 -9.34 4.38 -12.08
N ILE A 163 -10.27 4.56 -13.03
CA ILE A 163 -10.12 3.98 -14.38
C ILE A 163 -8.90 4.57 -15.11
N PRO A 164 -8.71 5.90 -15.21
CA PRO A 164 -7.51 6.46 -15.83
C PRO A 164 -6.21 6.06 -15.15
N ILE A 165 -6.17 6.07 -13.80
CA ILE A 165 -4.96 5.71 -13.06
C ILE A 165 -4.62 4.23 -13.28
N LEU A 166 -5.59 3.33 -13.13
CA LEU A 166 -5.38 1.90 -13.36
C LEU A 166 -5.00 1.62 -14.81
N ALA A 167 -5.59 2.33 -15.78
CA ALA A 167 -5.22 2.21 -17.18
C ALA A 167 -3.77 2.67 -17.41
N LEU A 168 -3.37 3.83 -16.86
CA LEU A 168 -2.02 4.35 -16.98
C LEU A 168 -0.99 3.40 -16.37
N VAL A 169 -1.23 2.94 -15.14
CA VAL A 169 -0.35 1.98 -14.45
C VAL A 169 -0.29 0.67 -15.21
N GLY A 170 -1.44 0.13 -15.62
CA GLY A 170 -1.52 -1.12 -16.38
C GLY A 170 -0.76 -1.06 -17.70
N ILE A 171 -0.93 0.02 -18.46
CA ILE A 171 -0.19 0.25 -19.71
C ILE A 171 1.30 0.42 -19.42
N GLY A 172 1.68 1.21 -18.42
CA GLY A 172 3.08 1.42 -18.05
C GLY A 172 3.78 0.12 -17.69
N VAL A 173 3.15 -0.73 -16.88
CA VAL A 173 3.69 -2.05 -16.52
C VAL A 173 3.81 -2.95 -17.74
N LEU A 174 2.79 -2.97 -18.62
CA LEU A 174 2.83 -3.77 -19.85
C LEU A 174 3.97 -3.33 -20.79
N VAL A 175 4.15 -2.01 -20.96
CA VAL A 175 5.22 -1.43 -21.78
C VAL A 175 6.59 -1.77 -21.20
N LEU A 176 6.76 -1.67 -19.87
CA LEU A 176 8.00 -2.05 -19.20
C LEU A 176 8.31 -3.54 -19.37
N ALA A 177 7.30 -4.41 -19.22
CA ALA A 177 7.47 -5.84 -19.45
C ALA A 177 7.89 -6.14 -20.89
N MET A 178 7.24 -5.51 -21.87
CA MET A 178 7.60 -5.66 -23.29
C MET A 178 9.01 -5.13 -23.58
N SER A 179 9.38 -3.99 -23.00
CA SER A 179 10.72 -3.41 -23.09
C SER A 179 11.79 -4.40 -22.62
N ARG A 180 11.55 -5.05 -21.47
CA ARG A 180 12.45 -6.09 -20.94
C ARG A 180 12.59 -7.28 -21.89
N VAL A 181 11.48 -7.77 -22.46
CA VAL A 181 11.53 -8.88 -23.44
C VAL A 181 12.36 -8.51 -24.67
N LEU A 182 12.16 -7.32 -25.23
CA LEU A 182 12.89 -6.88 -26.42
C LEU A 182 14.38 -6.64 -26.14
N LEU A 183 14.73 -6.15 -24.95
CA LEU A 183 16.12 -5.93 -24.53
C LEU A 183 16.88 -7.24 -24.30
N ALA A 184 16.23 -8.28 -23.79
CA ALA A 184 16.84 -9.59 -23.61
C ALA A 184 17.00 -10.36 -24.93
N SER A 185 16.23 -10.03 -25.96
CA SER A 185 16.22 -10.75 -27.23
C SER A 185 17.33 -10.28 -28.19
N SER A 186 17.86 -11.17 -29.04
CA SER A 186 18.82 -10.84 -30.10
C SER A 186 18.21 -9.91 -31.16
N VAL A 187 19.02 -9.28 -32.03
CA VAL A 187 18.54 -8.32 -33.05
C VAL A 187 17.43 -8.92 -33.91
N ASN A 188 17.66 -10.11 -34.48
CA ASN A 188 16.64 -10.81 -35.27
C ASN A 188 15.51 -11.37 -34.40
N GLY A 189 15.82 -11.79 -33.17
CA GLY A 189 14.81 -12.28 -32.23
C GLY A 189 13.79 -11.20 -31.84
N ALA A 190 14.24 -9.95 -31.64
CA ALA A 190 13.37 -8.85 -31.23
C ALA A 190 12.35 -8.51 -32.32
N VAL A 191 12.78 -8.53 -33.60
CA VAL A 191 11.88 -8.34 -34.75
C VAL A 191 10.84 -9.46 -34.81
N LEU A 192 11.24 -10.72 -34.59
CA LEU A 192 10.32 -11.85 -34.56
C LEU A 192 9.33 -11.75 -33.41
N VAL A 193 9.78 -11.45 -32.18
CA VAL A 193 8.90 -11.30 -31.02
C VAL A 193 7.91 -10.17 -31.23
N ALA A 194 8.38 -8.99 -31.67
CA ALA A 194 7.49 -7.86 -31.95
C ALA A 194 6.47 -8.18 -33.04
N GLY A 195 6.89 -8.86 -34.12
CA GLY A 195 6.02 -9.29 -35.20
C GLY A 195 4.94 -10.27 -34.71
N VAL A 196 5.32 -11.32 -33.98
CA VAL A 196 4.38 -12.33 -33.46
C VAL A 196 3.40 -11.69 -32.48
N VAL A 197 3.87 -10.88 -31.53
CA VAL A 197 3.01 -10.17 -30.58
C VAL A 197 2.05 -9.24 -31.32
N GLY A 198 2.54 -8.48 -32.30
CA GLY A 198 1.71 -7.60 -33.13
C GLY A 198 0.60 -8.37 -33.85
N VAL A 199 0.93 -9.48 -34.50
CA VAL A 199 -0.05 -10.34 -35.18
C VAL A 199 -1.07 -10.90 -34.20
N CYS A 200 -0.64 -11.34 -33.01
CA CYS A 200 -1.54 -11.82 -31.97
C CYS A 200 -2.51 -10.74 -31.49
N VAL A 201 -2.02 -9.52 -31.24
CA VAL A 201 -2.84 -8.39 -30.78
C VAL A 201 -3.84 -7.97 -31.86
N PHE A 202 -3.39 -7.73 -33.09
CA PHE A 202 -4.26 -7.35 -34.20
C PHE A 202 -5.24 -8.45 -34.57
N GLY A 203 -4.80 -9.72 -34.54
CA GLY A 203 -5.64 -10.88 -34.78
C GLY A 203 -6.75 -11.01 -33.73
N ALA A 204 -6.42 -10.88 -32.45
CA ALA A 204 -7.40 -10.90 -31.37
C ALA A 204 -8.39 -9.73 -31.49
N ALA A 205 -7.90 -8.52 -31.77
CA ALA A 205 -8.74 -7.34 -31.96
C ALA A 205 -9.72 -7.52 -33.14
N PHE A 206 -9.23 -8.07 -34.26
CA PHE A 206 -10.06 -8.37 -35.43
C PHE A 206 -11.13 -9.43 -35.14
N LEU A 207 -10.76 -10.50 -34.42
CA LEU A 207 -11.69 -11.55 -34.01
C LEU A 207 -12.80 -11.02 -33.08
N PHE A 208 -12.44 -10.18 -32.10
CA PHE A 208 -13.41 -9.53 -31.23
C PHE A 208 -14.30 -8.55 -31.98
N SER A 209 -13.75 -7.77 -32.91
CA SER A 209 -14.51 -6.83 -33.75
C SER A 209 -15.54 -7.55 -34.64
N ARG A 210 -15.20 -8.70 -35.20
CA ARG A 210 -16.08 -9.50 -36.07
C ARG A 210 -17.22 -10.20 -35.32
N ARG A 211 -17.14 -10.34 -33.99
CA ARG A 211 -18.05 -11.17 -33.18
C ARG A 211 -18.64 -10.32 -32.03
N PRO A 212 -19.71 -9.54 -32.28
CA PRO A 212 -20.30 -8.63 -31.30
C PRO A 212 -20.97 -9.34 -30.10
N ASN A 213 -21.26 -10.64 -30.21
CA ASN A 213 -21.98 -11.41 -29.18
C ASN A 213 -21.04 -12.18 -28.22
N ILE A 214 -19.75 -11.85 -28.15
CA ILE A 214 -18.85 -12.54 -27.22
C ILE A 214 -19.17 -12.12 -25.79
N PRO A 215 -19.37 -13.07 -24.86
CA PRO A 215 -19.66 -12.73 -23.47
C PRO A 215 -18.48 -11.98 -22.85
N ARG A 216 -18.77 -10.93 -22.08
CA ARG A 216 -17.76 -10.08 -21.41
C ARG A 216 -16.74 -10.87 -20.59
N ARG A 217 -17.16 -12.00 -20.01
CA ARG A 217 -16.27 -12.92 -19.27
C ARG A 217 -15.15 -13.47 -20.15
N VAL A 218 -15.45 -13.91 -21.37
CA VAL A 218 -14.44 -14.46 -22.29
C VAL A 218 -13.43 -13.39 -22.68
N VAL A 219 -13.88 -12.19 -23.03
CA VAL A 219 -12.98 -11.06 -23.34
C VAL A 219 -12.07 -10.76 -22.15
N SER A 220 -12.66 -10.67 -20.95
CA SER A 220 -11.89 -10.42 -19.72
C SER A 220 -10.87 -11.51 -19.44
N THR A 221 -11.23 -12.79 -19.60
CA THR A 221 -10.31 -13.91 -19.38
C THR A 221 -9.15 -13.88 -20.37
N VAL A 222 -9.42 -13.67 -21.66
CA VAL A 222 -8.38 -13.61 -22.69
C VAL A 222 -7.41 -12.45 -22.42
N LEU A 223 -7.93 -11.27 -22.05
CA LEU A 223 -7.09 -10.11 -21.72
C LEU A 223 -6.22 -10.36 -20.48
N ILE A 224 -6.79 -10.94 -19.42
CA ILE A 224 -6.05 -11.26 -18.20
C ILE A 224 -4.95 -12.28 -18.48
N VAL A 225 -5.27 -13.37 -19.18
CA VAL A 225 -4.28 -14.41 -19.54
C VAL A 225 -3.16 -13.84 -20.40
N SER A 226 -3.50 -13.01 -21.38
CA SER A 226 -2.51 -12.35 -22.25
C SER A 226 -1.60 -11.41 -21.46
N CYS A 227 -2.17 -10.63 -20.54
CA CYS A 227 -1.41 -9.76 -19.66
C CYS A 227 -0.45 -10.57 -18.78
N VAL A 228 -0.93 -11.62 -18.12
CA VAL A 228 -0.10 -12.50 -17.28
C VAL A 228 1.04 -13.13 -18.08
N ALA A 229 0.78 -13.57 -19.32
CA ALA A 229 1.81 -14.14 -20.19
C ALA A 229 2.92 -13.12 -20.51
N VAL A 230 2.55 -11.87 -20.84
CA VAL A 230 3.51 -10.79 -21.12
C VAL A 230 4.31 -10.44 -19.86
N LEU A 231 3.66 -10.37 -18.70
CA LEU A 231 4.35 -10.11 -17.42
C LEU A 231 5.34 -11.20 -17.08
N ALA A 232 4.95 -12.47 -17.21
CA ALA A 232 5.84 -13.61 -16.97
C ALA A 232 7.05 -13.58 -17.92
N ALA A 233 6.83 -13.32 -19.21
CA ALA A 233 7.91 -13.17 -20.18
C ALA A 233 8.85 -12.01 -19.84
N GLY A 234 8.30 -10.87 -19.42
CA GLY A 234 9.09 -9.71 -19.00
C GLY A 234 9.93 -9.96 -17.76
N ILE A 235 9.40 -10.69 -16.77
CA ILE A 235 10.14 -11.09 -15.56
C ILE A 235 11.30 -12.03 -15.91
N VAL A 236 11.03 -13.05 -16.75
CA VAL A 236 12.07 -13.98 -17.21
C VAL A 236 13.16 -13.22 -17.99
N ALA A 237 12.77 -12.32 -18.89
CA ALA A 237 13.69 -11.50 -19.66
C ALA A 237 14.54 -10.57 -18.77
N ALA A 238 13.96 -10.02 -17.71
CA ALA A 238 14.68 -9.20 -16.74
C ALA A 238 15.74 -10.02 -15.98
N ALA A 239 15.48 -11.30 -15.70
CA ALA A 239 16.41 -12.19 -15.02
C ALA A 239 17.58 -12.65 -15.90
N THR A 240 17.40 -12.69 -17.23
CA THR A 240 18.43 -13.17 -18.17
C THR A 240 19.50 -12.14 -18.55
N GLY A 241 19.35 -10.88 -18.14
CA GLY A 241 20.31 -9.79 -18.45
C GLY A 241 20.08 -9.14 -19.82
N GLU A 242 20.57 -7.91 -19.99
CA GLU A 242 20.45 -7.12 -21.23
C GLU A 242 21.56 -7.46 -22.23
N ARG A 243 21.27 -7.35 -23.53
CA ARG A 243 22.27 -7.55 -24.59
C ARG A 243 23.22 -6.34 -24.71
N GLU A 244 24.50 -6.59 -24.99
CA GLU A 244 25.46 -5.52 -25.30
C GLU A 244 25.19 -4.90 -26.68
N PHE A 245 24.96 -3.59 -26.72
CA PHE A 245 24.85 -2.84 -27.97
C PHE A 245 26.25 -2.56 -28.53
N HIS A 246 26.67 -3.32 -29.54
CA HIS A 246 27.84 -2.94 -30.33
C HIS A 246 27.46 -1.79 -31.26
N GLN A 247 27.97 -0.60 -30.97
CA GLN A 247 27.83 0.58 -31.81
C GLN A 247 28.60 0.35 -33.12
N GLN A 248 27.90 -0.05 -34.19
CA GLN A 248 28.49 -0.16 -35.51
C GLN A 248 28.69 1.25 -36.10
N GLY A 249 29.93 1.74 -36.04
CA GLY A 249 30.57 2.62 -37.03
C GLY A 249 29.89 3.94 -37.39
N GLY A 250 30.16 4.99 -36.62
CA GLY A 250 30.11 6.38 -37.11
C GLY A 250 31.44 6.76 -37.77
N GLY A 251 31.74 6.17 -38.93
CA GLY A 251 32.83 6.62 -39.79
C GLY A 251 32.32 7.67 -40.76
N SER A 252 32.43 8.96 -40.41
CA SER A 252 32.46 10.05 -41.40
C SER A 252 33.81 10.74 -41.29
N GLY A 253 34.66 10.53 -42.30
CA GLY A 253 35.90 11.26 -42.46
C GLY A 253 35.64 12.76 -42.54
N GLY A 254 36.38 13.51 -41.74
CA GLY A 254 36.64 14.93 -41.93
C GLY A 254 38.15 15.09 -41.88
N ASP A 255 38.75 15.28 -43.05
CA ASP A 255 40.14 15.68 -43.20
C ASP A 255 40.39 16.95 -42.36
N HIS A 256 41.26 16.85 -41.37
CA HIS A 256 42.01 18.02 -40.88
C HIS A 256 43.45 17.85 -41.37
N VAL A 257 43.69 18.45 -42.53
CA VAL A 257 45.02 18.80 -43.02
C VAL A 257 45.59 19.86 -42.10
N GLU A 258 46.52 19.48 -41.22
CA GLU A 258 47.51 20.41 -40.66
C GLU A 258 48.65 20.55 -41.68
N VAL A 259 48.62 21.64 -42.45
CA VAL A 259 49.83 22.18 -43.09
C VAL A 259 50.38 23.20 -42.09
N GLY A 260 51.59 22.93 -41.60
CA GLY A 260 52.33 23.87 -40.79
C GLY A 260 52.85 25.04 -41.61
N GLU A 261 52.88 26.21 -40.98
CA GLU A 261 54.02 27.13 -40.92
C GLU A 261 54.14 27.67 -39.49
#